data_AF-A0ABD7VKM1-F1
#
_entry.id   AF-A0ABD7VKM1-F1
#
_cell.length_a   1.000
_cell.length_b   1.000
_cell.length_c   1.000
_cell.angle_alpha   90.00
_cell.angle_beta   90.00
_cell.angle_gamma   90.00
#
_symmetry.space_group_name_H-M   'P 1'
#
loop_
_entity.id
_entity.type
_entity.pdbx_description
1 polymer ?
#
loop_
_entity_poly.entity_id
_entity_poly.type
_entity_poly.pdbx_seq_one_letter_code
_entity_poly.pdbx_strand_id
1 'polypeptide(L)'
;MPLTVRPRRKRSVRIAITLLSALLPVLLGGVILYMQAERTLAQSSQKTAEEALRQFELMLDSTAQAARDLLPLAGQPCENVKLALREQVTRRPFVRSTNLVWDNNLYCSSLFGDFKEAVKAGDYVQGKLWLMNGNPVTPNTALLVYRLSEGRGGALTTLDGYHLSNMLRLIGRHTLLLLQVGDNWMSANGQVRQGVLPALPVAQTMLDSSRHAFSVSAGFPKGETWRYMAEQYPPLFSLLMFFGVVSGAIGHVVQKRSTSPSHEMLRALEAGEFIPYFQPVVHGDSKKWSGAEVLMRWNHPKEGLVRPDLFIPFAEHSGLIVPMTRALMQQTAALLGPRSSTFAAPFHIGINITASHCRDLLLVKDCREFLESFAPDSVSLVLELTERELIEPTEITRQLFEQLHALGVMIAIDDFGTGHSSLGYLRQFNVDFLKIDQSFVAMIGVDALSRHILDTIIELSAKLDLGIVAEGVETQAQADYLTAHNVNFLQGYLYGKPMPAADFISALTHH
;
A
#
# COMPACT_ATOMS: atom_id res chain seq x y z
N MET A 1 -5.82 12.30 -22.30
CA MET A 1 -7.28 12.13 -22.16
C MET A 1 -7.78 13.09 -21.07
N PRO A 2 -8.48 14.18 -21.43
CA PRO A 2 -8.97 15.19 -20.48
C PRO A 2 -10.35 14.83 -19.90
N LEU A 3 -10.71 13.55 -19.88
CA LEU A 3 -11.99 13.09 -19.35
C LEU A 3 -11.81 12.71 -17.88
N THR A 4 -12.69 13.21 -17.01
CA THR A 4 -12.64 12.91 -15.57
C THR A 4 -13.16 11.50 -15.31
N VAL A 5 -12.30 10.52 -15.56
CA VAL A 5 -12.66 9.11 -15.45
C VAL A 5 -13.08 8.77 -14.00
N ARG A 6 -14.30 8.24 -13.89
CA ARG A 6 -14.86 7.30 -12.89
C ARG A 6 -15.85 7.66 -11.77
N PRO A 7 -16.72 6.67 -11.43
CA PRO A 7 -17.70 6.77 -10.37
C PRO A 7 -17.01 6.69 -9.02
N ARG A 8 -17.43 7.60 -8.16
CA ARG A 8 -17.10 7.69 -6.76
C ARG A 8 -17.46 6.38 -6.03
N ARG A 9 -16.48 5.54 -5.60
CA ARG A 9 -16.71 4.51 -4.53
C ARG A 9 -17.59 5.12 -3.43
N LYS A 10 -18.59 4.40 -2.91
CA LYS A 10 -19.49 4.93 -1.86
C LYS A 10 -18.67 5.67 -0.80
N ARG A 11 -19.12 6.87 -0.41
CA ARG A 11 -18.38 7.78 0.50
C ARG A 11 -17.94 7.06 1.78
N SER A 12 -18.77 6.17 2.30
CA SER A 12 -18.49 5.30 3.45
C SER A 12 -17.26 4.42 3.26
N VAL A 13 -17.13 3.74 2.12
CA VAL A 13 -16.00 2.83 1.83
C VAL A 13 -14.68 3.61 1.75
N ARG A 14 -14.70 4.82 1.18
CA ARG A 14 -13.49 5.65 1.10
C ARG A 14 -13.05 6.20 2.46
N ILE A 15 -14.01 6.59 3.29
CA ILE A 15 -13.74 6.98 4.67
C ILE A 15 -13.16 5.79 5.43
N ALA A 16 -13.77 4.61 5.31
CA ALA A 16 -13.30 3.39 5.97
C ALA A 16 -11.87 3.01 5.58
N ILE A 17 -11.54 3.00 4.29
CA ILE A 17 -10.19 2.67 3.82
C ILE A 17 -9.19 3.72 4.31
N THR A 18 -9.51 5.01 4.19
CA THR A 18 -8.62 6.10 4.65
C THR A 18 -8.34 6.01 6.15
N LEU A 19 -9.38 5.73 6.95
CA LEU A 19 -9.24 5.54 8.39
C LEU A 19 -8.40 4.30 8.70
N LEU A 20 -8.64 3.18 8.02
CA LEU A 20 -7.86 1.95 8.21
C LEU A 20 -6.38 2.18 7.87
N SER A 21 -6.08 2.88 6.76
CA SER A 21 -4.71 3.23 6.37
C SER A 21 -4.01 4.14 7.40
N ALA A 22 -4.76 5.02 8.06
CA ALA A 22 -4.22 5.90 9.09
C ALA A 22 -4.02 5.18 10.44
N LEU A 23 -4.94 4.29 10.80
CA LEU A 23 -4.91 3.54 12.07
C LEU A 23 -3.86 2.43 12.09
N LEU A 24 -3.62 1.78 10.95
CA LEU A 24 -2.75 0.61 10.90
C LEU A 24 -1.31 0.87 11.41
N PRO A 25 -0.60 1.94 10.98
CA PRO A 25 0.74 2.23 11.50
C PRO A 25 0.75 2.57 12.99
N VAL A 26 -0.29 3.26 13.48
CA VAL A 26 -0.40 3.67 14.89
C VAL A 26 -0.62 2.46 15.78
N LEU A 27 -1.51 1.54 15.38
CA LEU A 27 -1.79 0.32 16.14
C LEU A 27 -0.59 -0.63 16.17
N LEU A 28 -0.01 -0.93 15.01
CA LEU A 28 1.18 -1.79 14.92
C LEU A 28 2.37 -1.17 15.66
N GLY A 29 2.59 0.14 15.49
CA GLY A 29 3.62 0.87 16.22
C GLY A 29 3.41 0.83 17.73
N GLY A 30 2.18 1.03 18.20
CA GLY A 30 1.83 0.93 19.61
C GLY A 30 2.13 -0.44 20.21
N VAL A 31 1.80 -1.53 19.51
CA VAL A 31 2.12 -2.91 19.92
C VAL A 31 3.63 -3.13 19.98
N ILE A 32 4.38 -2.66 18.97
CA ILE A 32 5.85 -2.78 18.95
C ILE A 32 6.47 -2.03 20.14
N LEU A 33 6.04 -0.80 20.41
CA LEU A 33 6.54 -0.02 21.54
C LEU A 33 6.21 -0.67 22.88
N TYR A 34 5.03 -1.28 23.02
CA TYR A 34 4.66 -2.03 24.21
C TYR A 34 5.58 -3.23 24.43
N MET A 35 5.79 -4.04 23.39
CA MET A 35 6.71 -5.19 23.46
C MET A 35 8.15 -4.76 23.75
N GLN A 36 8.59 -3.63 23.19
CA GLN A 36 9.92 -3.07 23.46
C GLN A 36 10.05 -2.63 24.91
N ALA A 37 9.06 -1.93 25.46
CA ALA A 37 9.05 -1.51 26.86
C ALA A 37 9.10 -2.71 27.81
N GLU A 38 8.31 -3.76 27.58
CA GLU A 38 8.36 -4.98 28.39
C GLU A 38 9.75 -5.65 28.35
N ARG A 39 10.37 -5.75 27.16
CA ARG A 39 11.72 -6.31 27.03
C ARG A 39 12.77 -5.48 27.75
N THR A 40 12.70 -4.16 27.65
CA THR A 40 13.64 -3.25 28.32
C THR A 40 13.49 -3.32 29.85
N LEU A 41 12.25 -3.36 30.36
CA LEU A 41 11.99 -3.54 31.79
C LEU A 41 12.49 -4.91 32.28
N ALA A 42 12.29 -5.99 31.51
CA ALA A 42 12.82 -7.32 31.84
C ALA A 42 14.35 -7.32 31.96
N GLN A 43 15.05 -6.74 30.98
CA GLN A 43 16.51 -6.62 31.00
C GLN A 43 17.00 -5.75 32.17
N SER A 44 16.29 -4.66 32.49
CA SER A 44 16.61 -3.79 33.61
C SER A 44 16.43 -4.50 34.96
N SER A 45 15.34 -5.25 35.11
CA SER A 45 15.05 -6.07 36.29
C SER A 45 16.16 -7.11 36.51
N GLN A 46 16.53 -7.85 35.46
CA GLN A 46 17.59 -8.85 35.52
C GLN A 46 18.95 -8.24 35.93
N LYS A 47 19.40 -7.17 35.26
CA LYS A 47 20.66 -6.50 35.61
C LYS A 47 20.68 -5.98 37.04
N THR A 48 19.55 -5.47 37.51
CA THR A 48 19.40 -4.99 38.90
C THR A 48 19.51 -6.17 39.88
N ALA A 49 18.84 -7.28 39.59
CA ALA A 49 18.90 -8.49 40.41
C ALA A 49 20.33 -9.06 40.46
N GLU A 50 21.03 -9.13 39.33
CA GLU A 50 22.42 -9.60 39.23
C GLU A 50 23.36 -8.73 40.08
N GLU A 51 23.24 -7.40 39.99
CA GLU A 51 24.06 -6.50 40.80
C GLU A 51 23.75 -6.62 42.29
N ALA A 52 22.48 -6.70 42.68
CA ALA A 52 22.09 -6.90 44.07
C ALA A 52 22.61 -8.24 44.63
N LEU A 53 22.47 -9.32 43.86
CA LEU A 53 22.98 -10.64 44.23
C LEU A 53 24.50 -10.61 44.43
N ARG A 54 25.24 -9.98 43.50
CA ARG A 54 26.70 -9.81 43.60
C ARG A 54 27.11 -9.06 44.87
N GLN A 55 26.41 -7.98 45.22
CA GLN A 55 26.69 -7.22 46.44
C GLN A 55 26.41 -8.02 47.71
N PHE A 56 25.31 -8.80 47.75
CA PHE A 56 25.00 -9.68 48.87
C PHE A 56 26.00 -10.83 49.02
N GLU A 57 26.46 -11.42 47.91
CA GLU A 57 27.52 -12.43 47.95
C GLU A 57 28.83 -11.86 48.51
N LEU A 58 29.25 -10.66 48.09
CA LEU A 58 30.46 -10.02 48.63
C LEU A 58 30.37 -9.77 50.14
N MET A 59 29.21 -9.29 50.60
CA MET A 59 28.91 -9.11 52.02
C MET A 59 28.98 -10.44 52.80
N LEU A 60 28.32 -11.47 52.28
CA LEU A 60 28.28 -12.79 52.92
C LEU A 60 29.62 -13.53 52.87
N ASP A 61 30.43 -13.33 51.83
CA ASP A 61 31.78 -13.88 51.76
C ASP A 61 32.68 -13.33 52.86
N SER A 62 32.62 -12.01 53.10
CA SER A 62 33.35 -11.40 54.20
C SER A 62 32.87 -11.95 55.56
N THR A 63 31.56 -12.16 55.69
CA THR A 63 30.91 -12.73 56.88
C THR A 63 31.32 -14.19 57.11
N ALA A 64 31.33 -15.00 56.05
CA ALA A 64 31.72 -16.41 56.07
C ALA A 64 33.22 -16.57 56.34
N GLN A 65 34.06 -15.68 55.82
CA GLN A 65 35.49 -15.69 56.13
C GLN A 65 35.74 -15.39 57.61
N ALA A 66 35.01 -14.43 58.21
CA ALA A 66 35.12 -14.16 59.64
C ALA A 66 34.76 -15.41 60.47
N ALA A 67 33.71 -16.14 60.09
CA ALA A 67 33.34 -17.40 60.74
C ALA A 67 34.42 -18.48 60.58
N ARG A 68 35.04 -18.61 59.39
CA ARG A 68 36.15 -19.55 59.15
C ARG A 68 37.37 -19.24 60.00
N ASP A 69 37.73 -17.96 60.12
CA ASP A 69 38.89 -17.52 60.91
C ASP A 69 38.68 -17.79 62.41
N LEU A 70 37.43 -17.75 62.89
CA LEU A 70 37.08 -17.94 64.30
C LEU A 70 36.79 -19.39 64.68
N LEU A 71 36.36 -20.24 63.75
CA LEU A 71 35.96 -21.63 64.04
C LEU A 71 37.04 -22.44 64.80
N PRO A 72 38.35 -22.34 64.48
CA PRO A 72 39.39 -23.08 65.22
C PRO A 72 39.53 -22.68 66.70
N LEU A 73 38.98 -21.53 67.09
CA LEU A 73 38.99 -21.04 68.46
C LEU A 73 37.80 -21.56 69.29
N ALA A 74 36.82 -22.23 68.66
CA ALA A 74 35.67 -22.78 69.35
C ALA A 74 36.09 -23.83 70.39
N GLY A 75 35.56 -23.71 71.61
CA GLY A 75 35.88 -24.59 72.75
C GLY A 75 36.95 -24.04 73.70
N GLN A 76 37.65 -22.96 73.32
CA GLN A 76 38.53 -22.24 74.25
C GLN A 76 37.74 -21.32 75.19
N PRO A 77 38.22 -21.03 76.41
CA PRO A 77 37.58 -20.08 77.34
C PRO A 77 37.38 -18.70 76.70
N CYS A 78 36.24 -18.04 76.94
CA CYS A 78 35.90 -16.78 76.28
C CYS A 78 36.93 -15.67 76.53
N GLU A 79 37.51 -15.62 77.72
CA GLU A 79 38.56 -14.66 78.10
C GLU A 79 39.76 -14.68 77.14
N ASN A 80 40.11 -15.85 76.58
CA ASN A 80 41.25 -16.00 75.68
C ASN A 80 40.94 -15.61 74.23
N VAL A 81 39.66 -15.64 73.82
CA VAL A 81 39.25 -15.50 72.42
C VAL A 81 38.48 -14.22 72.13
N LYS A 82 37.98 -13.53 73.16
CA LYS A 82 37.17 -12.30 73.04
C LYS A 82 37.84 -11.21 72.19
N LEU A 83 39.16 -11.06 72.28
CA LEU A 83 39.90 -10.09 71.46
C LEU A 83 39.85 -10.46 69.97
N ALA A 84 40.06 -11.73 69.63
CA ALA A 84 39.97 -12.23 68.24
C ALA A 84 38.57 -12.05 67.66
N LEU A 85 37.52 -12.29 68.47
CA LEU A 85 36.13 -12.02 68.06
C LEU A 85 35.92 -10.54 67.72
N ARG A 86 36.39 -9.63 68.57
CA ARG A 86 36.27 -8.17 68.37
C ARG A 86 37.10 -7.68 67.18
N GLU A 87 38.28 -8.25 66.97
CA GLU A 87 39.13 -7.92 65.83
C GLU A 87 38.44 -8.18 64.49
N GLN A 88 37.69 -9.29 64.36
CA GLN A 88 36.92 -9.59 63.16
C GLN A 88 35.85 -8.54 62.86
N VAL A 89 35.17 -8.03 63.90
CA VAL A 89 34.17 -6.96 63.78
C VAL A 89 34.83 -5.65 63.32
N THR A 90 35.99 -5.30 63.89
CA THR A 90 36.72 -4.07 63.54
C THR A 90 37.31 -4.10 62.14
N ARG A 91 37.78 -5.26 61.66
CA ARG A 91 38.45 -5.39 60.35
C ARG A 91 37.49 -5.58 59.18
N ARG A 92 36.22 -5.93 59.43
CA ARG A 92 35.24 -6.28 58.38
C ARG A 92 34.02 -5.36 58.45
N PRO A 93 33.84 -4.43 57.51
CA PRO A 93 32.88 -3.32 57.64
C PRO A 93 31.41 -3.73 57.72
N PHE A 94 31.05 -4.94 57.29
CA PHE A 94 29.66 -5.42 57.30
C PHE A 94 29.34 -6.35 58.47
N VAL A 95 30.35 -6.77 59.23
CA VAL A 95 30.18 -7.69 60.34
C VAL A 95 29.80 -6.88 61.57
N ARG A 96 28.60 -7.13 62.10
CA ARG A 96 28.07 -6.46 63.30
C ARG A 96 28.52 -7.14 64.59
N SER A 97 28.52 -8.47 64.58
CA SER A 97 28.94 -9.26 65.74
C SER A 97 29.37 -10.66 65.32
N THR A 98 30.37 -11.19 66.00
CA THR A 98 30.82 -12.58 65.94
C THR A 98 30.56 -13.28 67.27
N ASN A 99 30.27 -14.57 67.22
CA ASN A 99 30.02 -15.41 68.40
C ASN A 99 30.58 -16.82 68.19
N LEU A 100 30.99 -17.48 69.27
CA LEU A 100 31.39 -18.88 69.29
C LEU A 100 30.34 -19.75 69.97
N VAL A 101 30.18 -20.95 69.44
CA VAL A 101 29.18 -21.94 69.84
C VAL A 101 29.91 -23.22 70.21
N TRP A 102 29.49 -23.84 71.31
CA TRP A 102 29.92 -25.17 71.72
C TRP A 102 28.70 -25.99 72.15
N ASP A 103 28.54 -27.21 71.60
CA ASP A 103 27.38 -28.07 71.87
C ASP A 103 26.03 -27.34 71.67
N ASN A 104 25.89 -26.61 70.56
CA ASN A 104 24.73 -25.76 70.23
C ASN A 104 24.40 -24.66 71.25
N ASN A 105 25.32 -24.32 72.15
CA ASN A 105 25.20 -23.17 73.03
C ASN A 105 26.21 -22.11 72.61
N LEU A 106 25.71 -20.94 72.23
CA LEU A 106 26.55 -19.74 72.14
C LEU A 106 27.09 -19.49 73.54
N TYR A 107 28.42 -19.42 73.69
CA TYR A 107 29.06 -19.22 75.00
C TYR A 107 29.91 -17.94 75.07
N CYS A 108 30.36 -17.42 73.92
CA CYS A 108 31.20 -16.24 73.84
C CYS A 108 30.77 -15.33 72.68
N SER A 109 30.65 -14.03 72.94
CA SER A 109 30.23 -13.00 72.00
C SER A 109 31.22 -11.84 71.94
N SER A 110 31.45 -11.30 70.75
CA SER A 110 32.18 -10.03 70.54
C SER A 110 31.55 -8.84 71.29
N LEU A 111 30.21 -8.84 71.42
CA LEU A 111 29.44 -7.79 72.06
C LEU A 111 29.46 -7.93 73.59
N PHE A 112 29.08 -9.11 74.09
CA PHE A 112 28.83 -9.32 75.53
C PHE A 112 29.97 -10.01 76.29
N GLY A 113 30.95 -10.61 75.60
CA GLY A 113 31.88 -11.54 76.24
C GLY A 113 31.19 -12.86 76.57
N ASP A 114 31.32 -13.35 77.80
CA ASP A 114 30.61 -14.55 78.25
C ASP A 114 29.10 -14.36 78.14
N PHE A 115 28.46 -15.17 77.31
CA PHE A 115 27.04 -15.05 77.00
C PHE A 115 26.49 -16.42 76.66
N LYS A 116 25.35 -16.81 77.22
CA LYS A 116 24.74 -18.13 77.03
C LYS A 116 23.40 -18.04 76.34
N GLU A 117 23.31 -18.57 75.13
CA GLU A 117 22.07 -18.67 74.37
C GLU A 117 22.04 -19.96 73.55
N ALA A 118 20.90 -20.65 73.54
CA ALA A 118 20.73 -21.88 72.77
C ALA A 118 20.57 -21.56 71.27
N VAL A 119 21.38 -22.22 70.44
CA VAL A 119 21.36 -22.06 68.98
C VAL A 119 20.61 -23.24 68.36
N LYS A 120 19.47 -22.98 67.74
CA LYS A 120 18.71 -24.00 67.03
C LYS A 120 19.18 -24.11 65.59
N ALA A 121 19.71 -25.27 65.20
CA ALA A 121 20.16 -25.48 63.83
C ALA A 121 19.02 -25.38 62.79
N GLY A 122 17.77 -25.65 63.19
CA GLY A 122 16.59 -25.59 62.33
C GLY A 122 16.17 -24.18 61.90
N ASP A 123 16.62 -23.14 62.60
CA ASP A 123 16.34 -21.75 62.23
C ASP A 123 17.15 -21.30 61.01
N TYR A 124 18.19 -22.07 60.65
CA TYR A 124 19.10 -21.76 59.55
C TYR A 124 18.74 -22.53 58.29
N VAL A 125 18.54 -21.81 57.19
CA VAL A 125 18.35 -22.37 55.86
C VAL A 125 19.64 -23.07 55.44
N GLN A 126 19.51 -24.35 55.04
CA GLN A 126 20.64 -25.25 54.78
C GLN A 126 21.65 -25.33 55.95
N GLY A 127 21.20 -25.05 57.18
CA GLY A 127 22.04 -25.04 58.38
C GLY A 127 23.05 -23.88 58.47
N LYS A 128 23.03 -22.94 57.50
CA LYS A 128 24.05 -21.90 57.33
C LYS A 128 23.55 -20.46 57.46
N LEU A 129 22.36 -20.14 56.95
CA LEU A 129 21.93 -18.74 56.85
C LEU A 129 20.57 -18.51 57.51
N TRP A 130 20.47 -17.46 58.31
CA TRP A 130 19.21 -17.08 58.96
C TRP A 130 18.96 -15.57 58.86
N LEU A 131 17.88 -15.19 58.19
CA LEU A 131 17.37 -13.82 58.18
C LEU A 131 16.34 -13.68 59.30
N MET A 132 16.68 -12.92 60.35
CA MET A 132 15.84 -12.73 61.54
C MET A 132 15.29 -11.31 61.64
N ASN A 133 14.11 -11.18 62.23
CA ASN A 133 13.47 -9.89 62.52
C ASN A 133 13.93 -9.30 63.87
N GLY A 134 15.23 -9.10 64.02
CA GLY A 134 15.84 -8.58 65.24
C GLY A 134 16.13 -9.61 66.31
N ASN A 135 16.72 -9.10 67.39
CA ASN A 135 17.14 -9.86 68.57
C ASN A 135 16.90 -9.00 69.83
N PRO A 136 17.17 -9.48 71.05
CA PRO A 136 16.96 -8.70 72.27
C PRO A 136 17.75 -7.38 72.36
N VAL A 137 18.83 -7.23 71.56
CA VAL A 137 19.72 -6.06 71.55
C VAL A 137 19.22 -4.99 70.59
N THR A 138 18.78 -5.42 69.41
CA THR A 138 18.20 -4.60 68.35
C THR A 138 16.85 -5.17 67.96
N PRO A 139 15.82 -4.98 68.80
CA PRO A 139 14.47 -5.40 68.47
C PRO A 139 14.03 -4.67 67.19
N ASN A 140 13.37 -5.38 66.28
CA ASN A 140 12.85 -4.84 65.01
C ASN A 140 13.91 -4.40 63.99
N THR A 141 15.19 -4.76 64.16
CA THR A 141 16.23 -4.53 63.13
C THR A 141 16.56 -5.85 62.47
N ALA A 142 16.42 -5.94 61.14
CA ALA A 142 16.79 -7.15 60.43
C ALA A 142 18.25 -7.54 60.70
N LEU A 143 18.53 -8.82 60.87
CA LEU A 143 19.89 -9.35 60.99
C LEU A 143 20.03 -10.58 60.11
N LEU A 144 21.17 -10.71 59.46
CA LEU A 144 21.51 -11.87 58.65
C LEU A 144 22.66 -12.62 59.31
N VAL A 145 22.35 -13.79 59.86
CA VAL A 145 23.32 -14.60 60.61
C VAL A 145 23.84 -15.72 59.75
N TYR A 146 25.16 -15.76 59.59
CA TYR A 146 25.90 -16.85 58.98
C TYR A 146 26.44 -17.79 60.06
N ARG A 147 26.17 -19.08 59.91
CA ARG A 147 26.61 -20.16 60.79
C ARG A 147 27.56 -21.09 60.06
N LEU A 148 28.74 -21.28 60.66
CA LEU A 148 29.67 -22.33 60.31
C LEU A 148 29.82 -23.25 61.51
N SER A 149 29.75 -24.57 61.31
CA SER A 149 29.84 -25.54 62.41
C SER A 149 30.58 -26.78 61.95
N GLU A 150 31.45 -27.29 62.84
CA GLU A 150 32.24 -28.50 62.65
C GLU A 150 32.31 -29.26 63.98
N GLY A 151 31.81 -30.50 64.00
CA GLY A 151 31.69 -31.29 65.23
C GLY A 151 30.87 -30.58 66.31
N ARG A 152 31.48 -30.37 67.49
CA ARG A 152 30.86 -29.66 68.64
C ARG A 152 31.03 -28.15 68.57
N GLY A 153 31.92 -27.66 67.71
CA GLY A 153 32.27 -26.25 67.56
C GLY A 153 31.43 -25.54 66.50
N GLY A 154 31.23 -24.24 66.70
CA GLY A 154 30.63 -23.37 65.70
C GLY A 154 31.05 -21.91 65.86
N ALA A 155 30.99 -21.19 64.74
CA ALA A 155 31.18 -19.76 64.68
C ALA A 155 29.98 -19.12 63.98
N LEU A 156 29.40 -18.12 64.64
CA LEU A 156 28.28 -17.33 64.12
C LEU A 156 28.79 -15.93 63.82
N THR A 157 28.52 -15.44 62.61
CA THR A 157 28.83 -14.06 62.23
C THR A 157 27.55 -13.39 61.74
N THR A 158 27.23 -12.23 62.31
CA THR A 158 25.99 -11.49 62.03
C THR A 158 26.29 -10.26 61.22
N LEU A 159 25.49 -10.05 60.18
CA LEU A 159 25.50 -8.87 59.34
C LEU A 159 24.29 -7.98 59.66
N ASP A 160 24.52 -6.67 59.68
CA ASP A 160 23.50 -5.67 59.99
C ASP A 160 22.51 -5.48 58.83
N GLY A 161 21.21 -5.66 59.08
CA GLY A 161 20.16 -5.44 58.09
C GLY A 161 20.05 -4.00 57.59
N TYR A 162 20.62 -3.02 58.29
CA TYR A 162 20.77 -1.67 57.77
C TYR A 162 21.58 -1.63 56.46
N HIS A 163 22.70 -2.38 56.39
CA HIS A 163 23.49 -2.46 55.16
C HIS A 163 22.72 -3.16 54.04
N LEU A 164 21.98 -4.22 54.37
CA LEU A 164 21.16 -4.93 53.40
C LEU A 164 20.06 -4.04 52.82
N SER A 165 19.28 -3.38 53.69
CA SER A 165 18.19 -2.49 53.27
C SER A 165 18.68 -1.28 52.48
N ASN A 166 19.85 -0.73 52.82
CA ASN A 166 20.49 0.33 52.05
C ASN A 166 20.94 -0.14 50.66
N MET A 167 21.49 -1.35 50.52
CA MET A 167 21.82 -1.90 49.21
C MET A 167 20.57 -2.10 48.36
N LEU A 168 19.50 -2.67 48.93
CA LEU A 168 18.22 -2.80 48.24
C LEU A 168 17.68 -1.43 47.77
N ARG A 169 17.83 -0.38 48.58
CA ARG A 169 17.38 0.98 48.24
C ARG A 169 18.23 1.66 47.17
N LEU A 170 19.55 1.52 47.26
CA LEU A 170 20.49 2.20 46.36
C LEU A 170 20.53 1.56 44.98
N ILE A 171 20.45 0.23 44.91
CA ILE A 171 20.44 -0.52 43.66
C ILE A 171 19.02 -0.47 43.05
N GLY A 172 17.99 -0.66 43.88
CA GLY A 172 16.58 -0.71 43.48
C GLY A 172 15.90 0.65 43.34
N ARG A 173 16.56 1.68 42.80
CA ARG A 173 15.99 3.04 42.69
C ARG A 173 14.67 3.09 41.91
N HIS A 174 14.57 2.28 40.86
CA HIS A 174 13.40 2.21 39.98
C HIS A 174 12.78 0.81 39.94
N THR A 175 13.41 -0.17 40.58
CA THR A 175 13.08 -1.59 40.59
C THR A 175 12.82 -2.04 42.02
N LEU A 176 11.71 -2.73 42.26
CA LEU A 176 11.44 -3.30 43.58
C LEU A 176 12.35 -4.50 43.79
N LEU A 177 13.24 -4.40 44.78
CA LEU A 177 14.16 -5.47 45.18
C LEU A 177 13.74 -6.12 46.49
N LEU A 178 13.83 -7.46 46.52
CA LEU A 178 13.54 -8.30 47.66
C LEU A 178 14.69 -9.28 47.87
N LEU A 179 15.21 -9.35 49.09
CA LEU A 179 16.12 -10.39 49.53
C LEU A 179 15.31 -11.48 50.22
N GLN A 180 15.47 -12.74 49.83
CA GLN A 180 14.81 -13.90 50.43
C GLN A 180 15.83 -14.91 50.96
N VAL A 181 15.60 -15.43 52.15
CA VAL A 181 16.35 -16.49 52.82
C VAL A 181 15.34 -17.47 53.41
N GLY A 182 15.11 -18.58 52.70
CA GLY A 182 14.05 -19.53 53.06
C GLY A 182 12.67 -18.87 53.00
N ASP A 183 11.89 -18.98 54.07
CA ASP A 183 10.56 -18.37 54.16
C ASP A 183 10.60 -16.89 54.54
N ASN A 184 11.76 -16.36 54.93
CA ASN A 184 11.91 -14.98 55.36
C ASN A 184 12.39 -14.12 54.21
N TRP A 185 11.80 -12.95 54.04
CA TRP A 185 12.21 -11.98 53.04
C TRP A 185 12.22 -10.56 53.60
N MET A 186 12.97 -9.68 52.95
CA MET A 186 13.09 -8.28 53.32
C MET A 186 13.15 -7.40 52.07
N SER A 187 12.57 -6.20 52.16
CA SER A 187 12.64 -5.16 51.13
C SER A 187 13.51 -3.97 51.58
N ALA A 188 13.62 -2.94 50.75
CA ALA A 188 14.32 -1.68 51.07
C ALA A 188 13.79 -0.93 52.32
N ASN A 189 12.65 -1.37 52.89
CA ASN A 189 12.13 -0.87 54.16
C ASN A 189 12.84 -1.45 55.40
N GLY A 190 13.69 -2.47 55.24
CA GLY A 190 14.46 -3.08 56.34
C GLY A 190 13.68 -3.98 57.29
N GLN A 191 12.41 -4.27 57.01
CA GLN A 191 11.60 -5.19 57.82
C GLN A 191 11.63 -6.60 57.24
N VAL A 192 11.84 -7.60 58.11
CA VAL A 192 11.74 -9.01 57.72
C VAL A 192 10.31 -9.47 57.85
N ARG A 193 9.82 -10.17 56.83
CA ARG A 193 8.49 -10.79 56.78
C ARG A 193 8.63 -12.26 56.43
N GLN A 194 7.73 -13.09 56.93
CA GLN A 194 7.70 -14.52 56.66
C GLN A 194 6.55 -14.85 55.70
N GLY A 195 6.79 -15.77 54.77
CA GLY A 195 5.78 -16.30 53.85
C GLY A 195 5.93 -15.80 52.41
N VAL A 196 4.80 -15.66 51.71
CA VAL A 196 4.76 -15.43 50.26
C VAL A 196 5.35 -14.06 49.89
N LEU A 197 6.18 -14.04 48.83
CA LEU A 197 6.73 -12.80 48.29
C LEU A 197 5.62 -11.94 47.67
N PRO A 198 5.71 -10.59 47.78
CA PRO A 198 4.77 -9.72 47.10
C PRO A 198 4.86 -9.91 45.58
N ALA A 199 3.71 -9.89 44.91
CA ALA A 199 3.64 -10.05 43.45
C ALA A 199 4.32 -8.88 42.73
N LEU A 200 5.20 -9.20 41.79
CA LEU A 200 5.88 -8.25 40.92
C LEU A 200 5.38 -8.46 39.49
N PRO A 201 4.20 -7.91 39.12
CA PRO A 201 3.48 -8.32 37.91
C PRO A 201 4.18 -7.96 36.59
N VAL A 202 5.15 -7.05 36.62
CA VAL A 202 5.87 -6.60 35.43
C VAL A 202 7.34 -6.97 35.58
N ALA A 203 7.87 -7.71 34.59
CA ALA A 203 9.29 -8.05 34.48
C ALA A 203 9.88 -8.68 35.76
N GLN A 204 9.17 -9.62 36.39
CA GLN A 204 9.69 -10.36 37.53
C GLN A 204 10.92 -11.17 37.14
N THR A 205 11.97 -11.08 37.94
CA THR A 205 13.16 -11.92 37.83
C THR A 205 13.55 -12.36 39.22
N MET A 206 13.85 -13.66 39.38
CA MET A 206 14.33 -14.24 40.62
C MET A 206 15.65 -14.94 40.33
N LEU A 207 16.69 -14.62 41.10
CA LEU A 207 18.01 -15.18 40.98
C LEU A 207 18.43 -15.79 42.32
N ASP A 208 18.86 -17.05 42.30
CA ASP A 208 19.38 -17.76 43.45
C ASP A 208 20.90 -17.64 43.52
N SER A 209 21.46 -17.44 44.72
CA SER A 209 22.91 -17.48 44.89
C SER A 209 23.39 -18.93 44.82
N SER A 210 24.46 -19.14 44.07
CA SER A 210 25.14 -20.46 43.99
C SER A 210 26.03 -20.73 45.20
N ARG A 211 26.33 -19.71 46.00
CA ARG A 211 27.35 -19.75 47.07
C ARG A 211 26.74 -19.76 48.46
N HIS A 212 25.61 -19.08 48.63
CA HIS A 212 24.93 -18.93 49.92
C HIS A 212 23.42 -19.19 49.75
N ALA A 213 22.74 -19.59 50.82
CA ALA A 213 21.34 -19.99 50.78
C ALA A 213 20.37 -18.79 50.78
N PHE A 214 20.48 -17.90 49.79
CA PHE A 214 19.59 -16.76 49.59
C PHE A 214 19.26 -16.57 48.10
N SER A 215 18.19 -15.83 47.84
CA SER A 215 17.77 -15.41 46.52
C SER A 215 17.39 -13.94 46.50
N VAL A 216 17.46 -13.34 45.32
CA VAL A 216 17.07 -11.95 45.07
C VAL A 216 15.97 -11.93 44.03
N SER A 217 14.87 -11.26 44.35
CA SER A 217 13.80 -10.98 43.40
C SER A 217 13.76 -9.51 43.03
N ALA A 218 13.64 -9.23 41.74
CA ALA A 218 13.48 -7.90 41.17
C ALA A 218 12.25 -7.83 40.28
N GLY A 219 11.63 -6.66 40.19
CA GLY A 219 10.53 -6.41 39.27
C GLY A 219 9.83 -5.08 39.52
N PHE A 220 8.69 -4.89 38.88
CA PHE A 220 7.97 -3.61 38.88
C PHE A 220 6.50 -3.78 39.25
N PRO A 221 5.86 -2.72 39.80
CA PRO A 221 4.44 -2.73 40.09
C PRO A 221 3.57 -2.76 38.82
N LYS A 222 2.27 -3.02 39.00
CA LYS A 222 1.31 -3.04 37.89
C LYS A 222 1.24 -1.66 37.21
N GLY A 223 1.25 -1.67 35.88
CA GLY A 223 1.14 -0.46 35.06
C GLY A 223 2.46 0.23 34.73
N GLU A 224 3.60 -0.30 35.22
CA GLU A 224 4.91 0.30 34.98
C GLU A 224 5.25 0.37 33.48
N THR A 225 4.86 -0.63 32.68
CA THR A 225 5.06 -0.62 31.22
C THR A 225 4.47 0.63 30.57
N TRP A 226 3.25 1.03 30.96
CA TRP A 226 2.60 2.22 30.43
C TRP A 226 3.27 3.51 30.93
N ARG A 227 3.61 3.56 32.22
CA ARG A 227 4.33 4.71 32.80
C ARG A 227 5.68 4.93 32.10
N TYR A 228 6.43 3.86 31.89
CA TYR A 228 7.70 3.87 31.16
C TYR A 228 7.53 4.40 29.73
N MET A 229 6.54 3.91 28.98
CA MET A 229 6.24 4.40 27.63
C MET A 229 5.85 5.88 27.64
N ALA A 230 5.03 6.33 28.58
CA ALA A 230 4.57 7.72 28.66
C ALA A 230 5.71 8.70 28.97
N GLU A 231 6.68 8.29 29.78
CA GLU A 231 7.84 9.12 30.13
C GLU A 231 8.95 9.09 29.07
N GLN A 232 9.23 7.93 28.48
CA GLN A 232 10.41 7.73 27.62
C GLN A 232 10.10 7.80 26.11
N TYR A 233 8.88 7.49 25.67
CA TYR A 233 8.52 7.41 24.26
C TYR A 233 7.66 8.57 23.67
N PRO A 234 7.49 9.77 24.29
CA PRO A 234 6.73 10.86 23.65
C PRO A 234 7.14 11.20 22.19
N PRO A 235 8.44 11.24 21.83
CA PRO A 235 8.85 11.48 20.44
C PRO A 235 8.40 10.37 19.49
N LEU A 236 8.43 9.11 19.93
CA LEU A 236 8.02 7.96 19.12
C LEU A 236 6.51 7.94 18.90
N PHE A 237 5.70 8.28 19.92
CA PHE A 237 4.26 8.45 19.74
C PHE A 237 3.92 9.57 18.76
N SER A 238 4.65 10.68 18.83
CA SER A 238 4.50 11.81 17.89
C SER A 238 4.81 11.38 16.45
N LEU A 239 5.86 10.58 16.26
CA LEU A 239 6.25 10.03 14.97
C LEU A 239 5.20 9.03 14.42
N LEU A 240 4.63 8.18 15.27
CA LEU A 240 3.55 7.25 14.88
C LEU A 240 2.31 8.01 14.42
N MET A 241 1.93 9.07 15.13
CA MET A 241 0.82 9.94 14.71
C MET A 241 1.11 10.63 13.37
N PHE A 242 2.34 11.13 13.18
CA PHE A 242 2.76 11.72 11.91
C PHE A 242 2.64 10.72 10.74
N PHE A 243 3.19 9.51 10.89
CA PHE A 243 3.09 8.49 9.85
C PHE A 243 1.66 8.00 9.61
N GLY A 244 0.83 7.94 10.65
CA GLY A 244 -0.61 7.66 10.53
C GLY A 244 -1.31 8.71 9.67
N VAL A 245 -1.06 10.00 9.92
CA VAL A 245 -1.61 11.11 9.12
C VAL A 245 -1.11 11.06 7.68
N VAL A 246 0.19 10.86 7.45
CA VAL A 246 0.78 10.76 6.11
C VAL A 246 0.21 9.58 5.33
N SER A 247 0.13 8.40 5.95
CA SER A 247 -0.47 7.20 5.36
C SER A 247 -1.94 7.42 4.99
N GLY A 248 -2.71 8.03 5.90
CA GLY A 248 -4.09 8.43 5.63
C GLY A 248 -4.21 9.42 4.45
N ALA A 249 -3.34 10.43 4.40
CA ALA A 249 -3.33 11.41 3.31
C ALA A 249 -2.98 10.78 1.95
N ILE A 250 -1.95 9.91 1.90
CA ILE A 250 -1.59 9.15 0.70
C ILE A 250 -2.74 8.25 0.28
N GLY A 251 -3.34 7.50 1.22
CA GLY A 251 -4.51 6.66 0.97
C GLY A 251 -5.68 7.45 0.39
N HIS A 252 -5.90 8.67 0.87
CA HIS A 252 -6.94 9.56 0.35
C HIS A 252 -6.63 10.04 -1.08
N VAL A 253 -5.38 10.41 -1.38
CA VAL A 253 -4.94 10.88 -2.70
C VAL A 253 -4.97 9.75 -3.73
N VAL A 254 -4.49 8.56 -3.39
CA VAL A 254 -4.52 7.39 -4.29
C VAL A 254 -5.96 6.99 -4.62
N GLN A 255 -6.89 7.09 -3.65
CA GLN A 255 -8.32 6.87 -3.89
C GLN A 255 -8.99 7.96 -4.74
N LYS A 256 -8.35 9.11 -4.96
CA LYS A 256 -8.78 10.11 -5.96
C LYS A 256 -8.20 9.84 -7.34
N ARG A 257 -7.09 9.09 -7.48
CA ARG A 257 -6.54 8.74 -8.79
C ARG A 257 -7.41 7.69 -9.44
N SER A 258 -7.94 8.09 -10.59
CA SER A 258 -8.86 7.34 -11.40
C SER A 258 -8.30 5.97 -11.78
N THR A 259 -9.17 4.98 -11.73
CA THR A 259 -9.01 3.70 -12.40
C THR A 259 -8.53 3.88 -13.85
N SER A 260 -7.62 3.01 -14.31
CA SER A 260 -7.00 3.06 -15.64
C SER A 260 -7.99 3.54 -16.74
N PRO A 261 -7.65 4.57 -17.54
CA PRO A 261 -8.48 5.05 -18.64
C PRO A 261 -8.94 3.94 -19.59
N SER A 262 -8.11 2.91 -19.79
CA SER A 262 -8.47 1.73 -20.60
C SER A 262 -9.68 0.99 -20.04
N HIS A 263 -9.78 0.84 -18.73
CA HIS A 263 -10.92 0.18 -18.11
C HIS A 263 -12.20 1.04 -18.17
N GLU A 264 -12.10 2.37 -18.25
CA GLU A 264 -13.28 3.20 -18.47
C GLU A 264 -13.80 3.08 -19.88
N MET A 265 -12.90 3.02 -20.84
CA MET A 265 -13.27 2.84 -22.25
C MET A 265 -13.89 1.46 -22.48
N LEU A 266 -13.36 0.41 -21.84
CA LEU A 266 -14.00 -0.92 -21.82
C LEU A 266 -15.40 -0.86 -21.20
N ARG A 267 -15.56 -0.20 -20.04
CA ARG A 267 -16.88 -0.02 -19.41
C ARG A 267 -17.84 0.75 -20.32
N ALA A 268 -17.38 1.81 -20.98
CA ALA A 268 -18.19 2.61 -21.91
C ALA A 268 -18.63 1.80 -23.13
N LEU A 269 -17.74 0.94 -23.64
CA LEU A 269 -18.04 0.00 -24.73
C LEU A 269 -19.11 -1.02 -24.30
N GLU A 270 -18.93 -1.67 -23.14
CA GLU A 270 -19.92 -2.61 -22.58
C GLU A 270 -21.27 -1.94 -22.30
N ALA A 271 -21.27 -0.66 -21.94
CA ALA A 271 -22.48 0.12 -21.67
C ALA A 271 -23.14 0.72 -22.93
N GLY A 272 -22.59 0.48 -24.13
CA GLY A 272 -23.14 1.00 -25.38
C GLY A 272 -23.08 2.53 -25.51
N GLU A 273 -22.09 3.17 -24.89
CA GLU A 273 -21.99 4.64 -24.86
C GLU A 273 -21.33 5.25 -26.11
N PHE A 274 -20.66 4.43 -26.92
CA PHE A 274 -20.16 4.82 -28.24
C PHE A 274 -21.27 4.65 -29.25
N ILE A 275 -21.81 5.78 -29.73
CA ILE A 275 -23.00 5.83 -30.58
C ILE A 275 -22.67 6.39 -31.97
N PRO A 276 -23.33 5.91 -33.03
CA PRO A 276 -23.14 6.43 -34.38
C PRO A 276 -23.86 7.76 -34.57
N TYR A 277 -23.14 8.72 -35.16
CA TYR A 277 -23.69 9.91 -35.78
C TYR A 277 -23.48 9.81 -37.29
N PHE A 278 -24.42 10.33 -38.06
CA PHE A 278 -24.44 10.22 -39.51
C PHE A 278 -24.24 11.60 -40.11
N GLN A 279 -23.23 11.75 -40.96
CA GLN A 279 -23.03 12.95 -41.74
C GLN A 279 -23.45 12.69 -43.19
N PRO A 280 -24.40 13.45 -43.75
CA PRO A 280 -24.86 13.22 -45.12
C PRO A 280 -23.76 13.47 -46.15
N VAL A 281 -23.71 12.60 -47.15
CA VAL A 281 -22.92 12.76 -48.37
C VAL A 281 -23.89 12.93 -49.53
N VAL A 282 -23.63 13.90 -50.40
CA VAL A 282 -24.50 14.19 -51.55
C VAL A 282 -23.76 14.02 -52.87
N HIS A 283 -24.50 13.71 -53.92
CA HIS A 283 -23.97 13.76 -55.28
C HIS A 283 -23.52 15.16 -55.66
N GLY A 284 -22.34 15.25 -56.29
CA GLY A 284 -21.76 16.51 -56.74
C GLY A 284 -22.63 17.25 -57.75
N ASP A 285 -23.38 16.55 -58.59
CA ASP A 285 -24.24 17.13 -59.63
C ASP A 285 -25.66 17.45 -59.10
N SER A 286 -26.39 16.44 -58.65
CA SER A 286 -27.81 16.51 -58.31
C SER A 286 -28.07 17.06 -56.90
N LYS A 287 -27.02 17.09 -56.05
CA LYS A 287 -27.09 17.47 -54.63
C LYS A 287 -28.03 16.61 -53.79
N LYS A 288 -28.52 15.50 -54.34
CA LYS A 288 -29.30 14.50 -53.60
C LYS A 288 -28.38 13.68 -52.73
N TRP A 289 -28.90 13.24 -51.59
CA TRP A 289 -28.16 12.39 -50.67
C TRP A 289 -27.80 11.07 -51.35
N SER A 290 -26.51 10.76 -51.38
CA SER A 290 -25.94 9.54 -51.98
C SER A 290 -25.44 8.56 -50.93
N GLY A 291 -25.35 9.01 -49.67
CA GLY A 291 -24.80 8.21 -48.59
C GLY A 291 -24.67 8.98 -47.27
N ALA A 292 -23.97 8.36 -46.31
CA ALA A 292 -23.53 9.01 -45.09
C ALA A 292 -22.21 8.45 -44.57
N GLU A 293 -21.39 9.32 -44.00
CA GLU A 293 -20.25 8.94 -43.17
C GLU A 293 -20.71 8.71 -41.72
N VAL A 294 -20.30 7.57 -41.15
CA VAL A 294 -20.61 7.17 -39.78
C VAL A 294 -19.48 7.61 -38.85
N LEU A 295 -19.79 8.56 -37.98
CA LEU A 295 -18.87 9.16 -37.04
C LEU A 295 -19.16 8.68 -35.62
N MET A 296 -18.15 8.14 -34.95
CA MET A 296 -18.28 7.71 -33.56
C MET A 296 -18.36 8.92 -32.62
N ARG A 297 -19.39 8.96 -31.78
CA ARG A 297 -19.47 9.88 -30.63
C ARG A 297 -19.56 9.10 -29.35
N TRP A 298 -18.99 9.65 -28.28
CA TRP A 298 -19.15 9.06 -26.95
C TRP A 298 -20.18 9.84 -26.16
N ASN A 299 -21.36 9.25 -25.94
CA ASN A 299 -22.39 9.79 -25.07
C ASN A 299 -22.06 9.49 -23.60
N HIS A 300 -21.11 10.24 -23.05
CA HIS A 300 -20.64 10.03 -21.69
C HIS A 300 -21.70 10.51 -20.68
N PRO A 301 -22.06 9.73 -19.64
CA PRO A 301 -23.15 10.03 -18.69
C PRO A 301 -22.93 11.26 -17.80
N LYS A 302 -21.84 12.01 -17.97
CA LYS A 302 -21.48 13.17 -17.15
C LYS A 302 -20.96 14.32 -18.00
N GLU A 303 -20.05 14.00 -18.91
CA GLU A 303 -19.43 14.98 -19.81
C GLU A 303 -20.32 15.27 -21.04
N GLY A 304 -21.41 14.50 -21.23
CA GLY A 304 -22.30 14.63 -22.38
C GLY A 304 -21.68 14.05 -23.64
N LEU A 305 -21.97 14.65 -24.79
CA LEU A 305 -21.51 14.18 -26.08
C LEU A 305 -20.04 14.58 -26.32
N VAL A 306 -19.14 13.61 -26.25
CA VAL A 306 -17.70 13.79 -26.45
C VAL A 306 -17.32 13.49 -27.91
N ARG A 307 -16.49 14.37 -28.49
CA ARG A 307 -15.99 14.26 -29.86
C ARG A 307 -14.89 13.17 -30.01
N PRO A 308 -14.79 12.51 -31.18
CA PRO A 308 -13.83 11.45 -31.44
C PRO A 308 -12.38 11.88 -31.20
N ASP A 309 -12.00 13.09 -31.61
CA ASP A 309 -10.65 13.67 -31.43
C ASP A 309 -10.11 13.59 -29.98
N LEU A 310 -11.00 13.51 -28.98
CA LEU A 310 -10.64 13.46 -27.57
C LEU A 310 -10.39 12.05 -27.02
N PHE A 311 -10.85 11.00 -27.70
CA PHE A 311 -10.77 9.61 -27.22
C PHE A 311 -10.23 8.59 -28.23
N ILE A 312 -10.39 8.81 -29.54
CA ILE A 312 -9.92 7.89 -30.59
C ILE A 312 -8.39 7.68 -30.53
N PRO A 313 -7.53 8.72 -30.36
CA PRO A 313 -6.09 8.50 -30.25
C PRO A 313 -5.70 7.58 -29.08
N PHE A 314 -6.47 7.61 -28.00
CA PHE A 314 -6.27 6.70 -26.88
C PHE A 314 -6.83 5.30 -27.16
N ALA A 315 -7.93 5.19 -27.90
CA ALA A 315 -8.50 3.90 -28.33
C ALA A 315 -7.55 3.14 -29.25
N GLU A 316 -6.89 3.84 -30.17
CA GLU A 316 -5.84 3.30 -31.04
C GLU A 316 -4.67 2.77 -30.21
N HIS A 317 -4.08 3.62 -29.36
CA HIS A 317 -2.94 3.23 -28.53
C HIS A 317 -3.26 2.09 -27.56
N SER A 318 -4.50 2.00 -27.06
CA SER A 318 -4.92 0.93 -26.15
C SER A 318 -5.43 -0.34 -26.85
N GLY A 319 -5.51 -0.35 -28.18
CA GLY A 319 -6.03 -1.47 -28.97
C GLY A 319 -7.56 -1.66 -28.87
N LEU A 320 -8.28 -0.71 -28.27
CA LEU A 320 -9.74 -0.76 -28.12
C LEU A 320 -10.48 -0.20 -29.34
N ILE A 321 -9.78 0.41 -30.29
CA ILE A 321 -10.41 0.97 -31.49
C ILE A 321 -11.15 -0.09 -32.32
N VAL A 322 -10.54 -1.27 -32.54
CA VAL A 322 -11.15 -2.37 -33.32
C VAL A 322 -12.49 -2.84 -32.72
N PRO A 323 -12.58 -3.22 -31.43
CA PRO A 323 -13.88 -3.61 -30.86
C PRO A 323 -14.89 -2.46 -30.79
N MET A 324 -14.44 -1.20 -30.66
CA MET A 324 -15.33 -0.03 -30.74
C MET A 324 -15.91 0.16 -32.15
N THR A 325 -15.08 0.04 -33.18
CA THR A 325 -15.51 0.14 -34.58
C THR A 325 -16.45 -1.00 -34.95
N ARG A 326 -16.18 -2.25 -34.52
CA ARG A 326 -17.12 -3.37 -34.69
C ARG A 326 -18.48 -3.08 -34.06
N ALA A 327 -18.49 -2.58 -32.82
CA ALA A 327 -19.74 -2.20 -32.15
C ALA A 327 -20.47 -1.06 -32.88
N LEU A 328 -19.74 -0.12 -33.47
CA LEU A 328 -20.30 0.95 -34.30
C LEU A 328 -20.95 0.43 -35.59
N MET A 329 -20.29 -0.51 -36.28
CA MET A 329 -20.84 -1.19 -37.46
C MET A 329 -22.15 -1.91 -37.12
N GLN A 330 -22.15 -2.70 -36.04
CA GLN A 330 -23.33 -3.44 -35.56
C GLN A 330 -24.49 -2.50 -35.20
N GLN A 331 -24.22 -1.41 -34.47
CA GLN A 331 -25.24 -0.42 -34.14
C GLN A 331 -25.79 0.26 -35.40
N THR A 332 -24.93 0.60 -36.35
CA THR A 332 -25.32 1.22 -37.61
C THR A 332 -26.21 0.31 -38.44
N ALA A 333 -25.82 -0.96 -38.59
CA ALA A 333 -26.62 -1.98 -39.26
C ALA A 333 -28.01 -2.13 -38.60
N ALA A 334 -28.06 -2.18 -37.26
CA ALA A 334 -29.32 -2.29 -36.53
C ALA A 334 -30.23 -1.05 -36.71
N LEU A 335 -29.65 0.15 -36.84
CA LEU A 335 -30.39 1.40 -37.00
C LEU A 335 -30.89 1.63 -38.43
N LEU A 336 -30.08 1.30 -39.44
CA LEU A 336 -30.35 1.62 -40.84
C LEU A 336 -30.91 0.44 -41.65
N GLY A 337 -30.51 -0.80 -41.31
CA GLY A 337 -30.92 -2.02 -42.01
C GLY A 337 -32.44 -2.16 -42.21
N PRO A 338 -33.28 -1.97 -41.16
CA PRO A 338 -34.74 -2.08 -41.29
C PRO A 338 -35.38 -1.10 -42.29
N ARG A 339 -34.66 -0.05 -42.70
CA ARG A 339 -35.16 1.01 -43.59
C ARG A 339 -34.41 1.04 -44.93
N SER A 340 -33.50 0.11 -45.17
CA SER A 340 -32.59 0.20 -46.32
C SER A 340 -33.28 0.16 -47.68
N SER A 341 -34.46 -0.46 -47.77
CA SER A 341 -35.28 -0.48 -48.99
C SER A 341 -35.85 0.89 -49.38
N THR A 342 -35.81 1.87 -48.47
CA THR A 342 -36.25 3.24 -48.74
C THR A 342 -35.14 4.13 -49.29
N PHE A 343 -33.89 3.65 -49.27
CA PHE A 343 -32.74 4.44 -49.72
C PHE A 343 -32.65 4.43 -51.24
N ALA A 344 -32.17 5.52 -51.83
CA ALA A 344 -31.81 5.56 -53.24
C ALA A 344 -30.55 4.71 -53.45
N ALA A 345 -30.71 3.54 -54.07
CA ALA A 345 -29.63 2.59 -54.28
C ALA A 345 -28.69 3.00 -55.44
N PRO A 346 -27.36 2.80 -55.32
CA PRO A 346 -26.66 2.34 -54.12
C PRO A 346 -26.43 3.48 -53.12
N PHE A 347 -26.82 3.27 -51.86
CA PHE A 347 -26.59 4.24 -50.78
C PHE A 347 -25.27 3.96 -50.07
N HIS A 348 -24.34 4.92 -50.09
CA HIS A 348 -23.00 4.70 -49.55
C HIS A 348 -22.98 4.88 -48.03
N ILE A 349 -22.35 3.96 -47.31
CA ILE A 349 -22.11 4.11 -45.87
C ILE A 349 -20.60 4.08 -45.64
N GLY A 350 -20.04 5.24 -45.29
CA GLY A 350 -18.62 5.42 -44.97
C GLY A 350 -18.34 5.07 -43.51
N ILE A 351 -17.33 4.26 -43.24
CA ILE A 351 -16.87 3.92 -41.88
C ILE A 351 -15.35 4.05 -41.82
N ASN A 352 -14.88 4.86 -40.87
CA ASN A 352 -13.47 5.03 -40.57
C ASN A 352 -12.84 3.76 -39.98
N ILE A 353 -11.75 3.28 -40.60
CA ILE A 353 -11.00 2.08 -40.20
C ILE A 353 -9.54 2.45 -39.95
N THR A 354 -8.96 1.87 -38.90
CA THR A 354 -7.54 2.05 -38.55
C THR A 354 -6.65 0.97 -39.16
N ALA A 355 -5.35 1.25 -39.31
CA ALA A 355 -4.41 0.27 -39.87
C ALA A 355 -4.34 -1.01 -39.02
N SER A 356 -4.61 -0.90 -37.71
CA SER A 356 -4.70 -2.05 -36.79
C SER A 356 -5.85 -3.01 -37.12
N HIS A 357 -6.98 -2.54 -37.66
CA HIS A 357 -8.11 -3.39 -38.08
C HIS A 357 -7.79 -4.13 -39.39
N CYS A 358 -6.92 -3.55 -40.24
CA CYS A 358 -6.49 -4.14 -41.51
C CYS A 358 -5.46 -5.28 -41.35
N ARG A 359 -5.00 -5.58 -40.14
CA ARG A 359 -4.02 -6.66 -39.88
C ARG A 359 -4.64 -8.04 -39.75
N ASP A 360 -5.97 -8.13 -39.70
CA ASP A 360 -6.71 -9.39 -39.50
C ASP A 360 -7.87 -9.49 -40.50
N LEU A 361 -8.12 -10.71 -41.00
CA LEU A 361 -9.25 -11.05 -41.87
C LEU A 361 -10.60 -10.99 -41.15
N LEU A 362 -10.63 -10.80 -39.81
CA LEU A 362 -11.86 -10.50 -39.07
C LEU A 362 -12.63 -9.30 -39.63
N LEU A 363 -11.95 -8.32 -40.25
CA LEU A 363 -12.62 -7.19 -40.90
C LEU A 363 -13.53 -7.63 -42.05
N VAL A 364 -13.13 -8.65 -42.83
CA VAL A 364 -13.98 -9.23 -43.91
C VAL A 364 -15.27 -9.77 -43.31
N LYS A 365 -15.18 -10.43 -42.16
CA LYS A 365 -16.35 -10.96 -41.45
C LYS A 365 -17.23 -9.82 -40.95
N ASP A 366 -16.64 -8.80 -40.32
CA ASP A 366 -17.38 -7.62 -39.83
C ASP A 366 -18.13 -6.91 -40.96
N CYS A 367 -17.49 -6.75 -42.14
CA CYS A 367 -18.10 -6.14 -43.32
C CYS A 367 -19.22 -7.00 -43.92
N ARG A 368 -19.03 -8.32 -43.98
CA ARG A 368 -20.05 -9.26 -44.45
C ARG A 368 -21.30 -9.21 -43.56
N GLU A 369 -21.12 -9.32 -42.24
CA GLU A 369 -22.23 -9.24 -41.28
C GLU A 369 -22.95 -7.88 -41.36
N PHE A 370 -22.20 -6.81 -41.59
CA PHE A 370 -22.77 -5.48 -41.83
C PHE A 370 -23.66 -5.48 -43.07
N LEU A 371 -23.14 -5.88 -44.24
CA LEU A 371 -23.88 -5.88 -45.50
C LEU A 371 -25.11 -6.81 -45.49
N GLU A 372 -25.01 -7.98 -44.85
CA GLU A 372 -26.12 -8.94 -44.71
C GLU A 372 -27.31 -8.39 -43.90
N SER A 373 -27.11 -7.30 -43.15
CA SER A 373 -28.17 -6.62 -42.39
C SER A 373 -29.02 -5.66 -43.24
N PHE A 374 -28.66 -5.45 -44.51
CA PHE A 374 -29.36 -4.57 -45.46
C PHE A 374 -30.00 -5.40 -46.58
N ALA A 375 -31.02 -4.84 -47.24
CA ALA A 375 -31.57 -5.43 -48.46
C ALA A 375 -30.47 -5.54 -49.55
N PRO A 376 -30.46 -6.60 -50.38
CA PRO A 376 -29.47 -6.77 -51.44
C PRO A 376 -29.36 -5.52 -52.32
N ASP A 377 -28.14 -5.14 -52.65
CA ASP A 377 -27.78 -3.98 -53.50
C ASP A 377 -28.28 -2.60 -53.00
N SER A 378 -28.88 -2.51 -51.80
CA SER A 378 -29.39 -1.23 -51.27
C SER A 378 -28.30 -0.31 -50.73
N VAL A 379 -27.19 -0.89 -50.25
CA VAL A 379 -26.10 -0.18 -49.61
C VAL A 379 -24.75 -0.61 -50.19
N SER A 380 -23.86 0.37 -50.38
CA SER A 380 -22.43 0.13 -50.62
C SER A 380 -21.65 0.55 -49.37
N LEU A 381 -20.88 -0.37 -48.78
CA LEU A 381 -20.02 -0.07 -47.64
C LEU A 381 -18.70 0.51 -48.17
N VAL A 382 -18.31 1.68 -47.65
CA VAL A 382 -17.05 2.35 -47.95
C VAL A 382 -16.19 2.34 -46.69
N LEU A 383 -15.01 1.75 -46.74
CA LEU A 383 -14.04 1.80 -45.65
C LEU A 383 -13.06 2.95 -45.89
N GLU A 384 -12.98 3.84 -44.91
CA GLU A 384 -12.17 5.05 -45.00
C GLU A 384 -10.87 4.84 -44.22
N LEU A 385 -9.74 4.96 -44.90
CA LEU A 385 -8.41 4.71 -44.36
C LEU A 385 -7.64 6.02 -44.33
N THR A 386 -7.20 6.45 -43.14
CA THR A 386 -6.41 7.68 -43.00
C THR A 386 -5.02 7.52 -43.61
N GLU A 387 -4.49 8.57 -44.24
CA GLU A 387 -3.11 8.62 -44.75
C GLU A 387 -2.02 8.57 -43.64
N ARG A 388 -2.40 8.81 -42.38
CA ARG A 388 -1.46 8.94 -41.25
C ARG A 388 -0.87 7.62 -40.77
N GLU A 389 -1.62 6.52 -40.88
CA GLU A 389 -1.17 5.19 -40.49
C GLU A 389 -0.86 4.35 -41.74
N LEU A 390 0.43 4.05 -41.96
CA LEU A 390 0.86 3.19 -43.06
C LEU A 390 0.36 1.74 -42.86
N ILE A 391 -0.43 1.25 -43.82
CA ILE A 391 -0.72 -0.18 -43.93
C ILE A 391 0.43 -0.84 -44.68
N GLU A 392 1.15 -1.72 -43.99
CA GLU A 392 2.22 -2.49 -44.60
C GLU A 392 1.63 -3.48 -45.61
N PRO A 393 2.11 -3.50 -46.88
CA PRO A 393 1.63 -4.43 -47.88
C PRO A 393 2.19 -5.84 -47.64
N THR A 394 1.61 -6.52 -46.67
CA THR A 394 1.81 -7.94 -46.36
C THR A 394 0.88 -8.80 -47.20
N GLU A 395 1.13 -10.11 -47.23
CA GLU A 395 0.23 -11.05 -47.91
C GLU A 395 -1.17 -11.06 -47.27
N ILE A 396 -1.27 -10.88 -45.95
CA ILE A 396 -2.55 -10.80 -45.23
C ILE A 396 -3.33 -9.57 -45.66
N THR A 397 -2.70 -8.40 -45.72
CA THR A 397 -3.36 -7.16 -46.16
C THR A 397 -3.75 -7.25 -47.64
N ARG A 398 -2.95 -7.87 -48.51
CA ARG A 398 -3.33 -8.07 -49.91
C ARG A 398 -4.58 -8.96 -50.02
N GLN A 399 -4.57 -10.08 -49.29
CA GLN A 399 -5.70 -11.01 -49.23
C GLN A 399 -6.96 -10.37 -48.61
N LEU A 400 -6.80 -9.50 -47.61
CA LEU A 400 -7.89 -8.75 -47.00
C LEU A 400 -8.60 -7.87 -48.03
N PHE A 401 -7.85 -7.01 -48.75
CA PHE A 401 -8.44 -6.08 -49.72
C PHE A 401 -9.05 -6.82 -50.91
N GLU A 402 -8.43 -7.91 -51.38
CA GLU A 402 -9.01 -8.78 -52.41
C GLU A 402 -10.37 -9.34 -51.99
N GLN A 403 -10.50 -9.80 -50.74
CA GLN A 403 -11.77 -10.30 -50.21
C GLN A 403 -12.80 -9.20 -49.96
N LEU A 404 -12.38 -8.01 -49.55
CA LEU A 404 -13.27 -6.85 -49.37
C LEU A 404 -13.87 -6.42 -50.72
N HIS A 405 -13.06 -6.30 -51.77
CA HIS A 405 -13.56 -6.00 -53.12
C HIS A 405 -14.47 -7.11 -53.66
N ALA A 406 -14.16 -8.38 -53.40
CA ALA A 406 -15.03 -9.50 -53.78
C ALA A 406 -16.40 -9.47 -53.07
N LEU A 407 -16.50 -8.78 -51.92
CA LEU A 407 -17.76 -8.50 -51.23
C LEU A 407 -18.50 -7.26 -51.75
N GLY A 408 -17.90 -6.49 -52.67
CA GLY A 408 -18.43 -5.21 -53.12
C GLY A 408 -18.20 -4.05 -52.13
N VAL A 409 -17.30 -4.24 -51.16
CA VAL A 409 -16.85 -3.15 -50.28
C VAL A 409 -15.89 -2.26 -51.05
N MET A 410 -16.10 -0.95 -50.95
CA MET A 410 -15.24 0.07 -51.56
C MET A 410 -14.24 0.62 -50.55
N ILE A 411 -13.10 1.09 -51.03
CA ILE A 411 -12.01 1.64 -50.22
C ILE A 411 -11.82 3.12 -50.56
N ALA A 412 -11.83 3.95 -49.53
CA ALA A 412 -11.50 5.37 -49.64
C ALA A 412 -10.21 5.68 -48.88
N ILE A 413 -9.39 6.58 -49.42
CA ILE A 413 -8.29 7.20 -48.67
C ILE A 413 -8.77 8.54 -48.13
N ASP A 414 -8.74 8.66 -46.81
CA ASP A 414 -9.12 9.84 -46.06
C ASP A 414 -7.92 10.78 -45.83
N ASP A 415 -8.21 12.09 -45.65
CA ASP A 415 -7.22 13.15 -45.42
C ASP A 415 -6.13 13.27 -46.53
N PHE A 416 -6.43 12.90 -47.78
CA PHE A 416 -5.41 12.80 -48.84
C PHE A 416 -4.70 14.13 -49.13
N GLY A 417 -3.38 14.11 -49.13
CA GLY A 417 -2.52 15.27 -49.39
C GLY A 417 -1.95 15.91 -48.12
N THR A 418 -2.17 15.29 -46.96
CA THR A 418 -1.67 15.76 -45.65
C THR A 418 -0.56 14.87 -45.07
N GLY A 419 -0.18 13.77 -45.73
CA GLY A 419 0.82 12.81 -45.25
C GLY A 419 1.64 12.04 -46.30
N HIS A 420 1.76 10.71 -46.13
CA HIS A 420 2.76 9.84 -46.78
C HIS A 420 2.23 8.92 -47.90
N SER A 421 0.98 9.05 -48.35
CA SER A 421 0.39 8.17 -49.36
C SER A 421 1.09 8.34 -50.70
N SER A 422 1.96 7.38 -51.02
CA SER A 422 2.58 7.32 -52.33
C SER A 422 1.56 6.88 -53.38
N LEU A 423 1.74 7.36 -54.61
CA LEU A 423 0.93 6.96 -55.77
C LEU A 423 0.96 5.42 -56.01
N GLY A 424 2.02 4.75 -55.56
CA GLY A 424 2.14 3.30 -55.55
C GLY A 424 1.16 2.62 -54.57
N TYR A 425 0.89 3.24 -53.42
CA TYR A 425 -0.06 2.74 -52.42
C TYR A 425 -1.49 2.70 -52.97
N LEU A 426 -1.93 3.78 -53.62
CA LEU A 426 -3.25 3.88 -54.24
C LEU A 426 -3.50 2.76 -55.26
N ARG A 427 -2.51 2.50 -56.11
CA ARG A 427 -2.57 1.44 -57.12
C ARG A 427 -2.51 0.04 -56.49
N GLN A 428 -1.68 -0.15 -55.47
CA GLN A 428 -1.46 -1.46 -54.87
C GLN A 428 -2.70 -2.00 -54.13
N PHE A 429 -3.46 -1.11 -53.49
CA PHE A 429 -4.66 -1.49 -52.74
C PHE A 429 -5.95 -1.35 -53.53
N ASN A 430 -5.88 -1.01 -54.83
CA ASN A 430 -7.05 -0.79 -55.70
C ASN A 430 -8.11 0.08 -55.01
N VAL A 431 -7.68 1.26 -54.56
CA VAL A 431 -8.57 2.26 -53.93
C VAL A 431 -9.67 2.65 -54.92
N ASP A 432 -10.87 2.96 -54.42
CA ASP A 432 -12.00 3.42 -55.23
C ASP A 432 -12.24 4.93 -55.12
N PHE A 433 -12.00 5.50 -53.92
CA PHE A 433 -12.24 6.91 -53.64
C PHE A 433 -11.05 7.64 -53.02
N LEU A 434 -10.90 8.91 -53.36
CA LEU A 434 -10.06 9.86 -52.64
C LEU A 434 -10.95 10.89 -51.93
N LYS A 435 -10.78 11.04 -50.61
CA LYS A 435 -11.41 12.13 -49.85
C LYS A 435 -10.45 13.32 -49.79
N ILE A 436 -10.93 14.48 -50.23
CA ILE A 436 -10.20 15.74 -50.20
C ILE A 436 -10.47 16.41 -48.85
N ASP A 437 -9.42 16.59 -48.05
CA ASP A 437 -9.50 17.22 -46.73
C ASP A 437 -10.11 18.64 -46.80
N GLN A 438 -10.86 18.98 -45.75
CA GLN A 438 -11.52 20.27 -45.60
C GLN A 438 -10.57 21.47 -45.72
N SER A 439 -9.28 21.32 -45.37
CA SER A 439 -8.32 22.43 -45.46
C SER A 439 -8.13 22.91 -46.90
N PHE A 440 -8.15 22.00 -47.88
CA PHE A 440 -8.05 22.35 -49.31
C PHE A 440 -9.36 22.97 -49.82
N VAL A 441 -10.51 22.43 -49.40
CA VAL A 441 -11.83 22.95 -49.79
C VAL A 441 -12.07 24.36 -49.21
N ALA A 442 -11.61 24.63 -47.99
CA ALA A 442 -11.67 25.94 -47.36
C ALA A 442 -10.93 27.03 -48.14
N MET A 443 -9.96 26.67 -48.99
CA MET A 443 -9.13 27.61 -49.75
C MET A 443 -9.77 28.04 -51.08
N ILE A 444 -10.86 27.38 -51.51
CA ILE A 444 -11.60 27.75 -52.73
C ILE A 444 -12.13 29.18 -52.59
N GLY A 445 -11.62 30.09 -53.44
CA GLY A 445 -12.02 31.50 -53.44
C GLY A 445 -11.06 32.44 -52.72
N VAL A 446 -10.08 31.93 -51.98
CA VAL A 446 -9.20 32.74 -51.12
C VAL A 446 -7.75 32.77 -51.62
N ASP A 447 -7.18 31.62 -51.97
CA ASP A 447 -5.76 31.49 -52.36
C ASP A 447 -5.58 30.82 -53.73
N ALA A 448 -4.69 31.37 -54.55
CA ALA A 448 -4.41 30.86 -55.89
C ALA A 448 -3.47 29.64 -55.87
N LEU A 449 -2.55 29.57 -54.91
CA LEU A 449 -1.60 28.45 -54.80
C LEU A 449 -2.31 27.17 -54.35
N SER A 450 -3.16 27.26 -53.34
CA SER A 450 -3.93 26.12 -52.86
C SER A 450 -4.96 25.57 -53.85
N ARG A 451 -5.47 26.41 -54.76
CA ARG A 451 -6.27 25.95 -55.89
C ARG A 451 -5.51 24.97 -56.78
N HIS A 452 -4.23 25.22 -57.05
CA HIS A 452 -3.43 24.31 -57.86
C HIS A 452 -3.23 22.94 -57.22
N ILE A 453 -3.14 22.86 -55.88
CA ILE A 453 -3.05 21.57 -55.19
C ILE A 453 -4.37 20.82 -55.34
N LEU A 454 -5.51 21.48 -55.12
CA LEU A 454 -6.83 20.91 -55.31
C LEU A 454 -7.03 20.39 -56.74
N ASP A 455 -6.69 21.20 -57.75
CA ASP A 455 -6.79 20.81 -59.16
C ASP A 455 -5.89 19.61 -59.49
N THR A 456 -4.70 19.55 -58.88
CA THR A 456 -3.76 18.44 -59.04
C THR A 456 -4.33 17.15 -58.44
N ILE A 457 -4.97 17.22 -57.27
CA ILE A 457 -5.62 16.05 -56.64
C ILE A 457 -6.77 15.55 -57.53
N ILE A 458 -7.58 16.47 -58.07
CA ILE A 458 -8.68 16.13 -58.98
C ILE A 458 -8.15 15.48 -60.26
N GLU A 459 -7.11 16.06 -60.88
CA GLU A 459 -6.49 15.51 -62.08
C GLU A 459 -5.85 14.13 -61.83
N LEU A 460 -5.21 13.96 -60.66
CA LEU A 460 -4.65 12.67 -60.25
C LEU A 460 -5.74 11.60 -60.11
N SER A 461 -6.84 11.94 -59.45
CA SER A 461 -8.00 11.04 -59.29
C SER A 461 -8.51 10.58 -60.65
N ALA A 462 -8.70 11.53 -61.59
CA ALA A 462 -9.15 11.22 -62.95
C ALA A 462 -8.17 10.31 -63.71
N LYS A 463 -6.85 10.52 -63.55
CA LYS A 463 -5.81 9.67 -64.17
C LYS A 463 -5.76 8.25 -63.60
N LEU A 464 -6.21 8.06 -62.36
CA LEU A 464 -6.25 6.78 -61.68
C LEU A 464 -7.63 6.12 -61.72
N ASP A 465 -8.62 6.75 -62.38
CA ASP A 465 -10.02 6.31 -62.42
C ASP A 465 -10.65 6.17 -61.01
N LEU A 466 -10.28 7.08 -60.11
CA LEU A 466 -10.77 7.14 -58.73
C LEU A 466 -11.90 8.16 -58.62
N GLY A 467 -12.93 7.83 -57.85
CA GLY A 467 -13.96 8.79 -57.46
C GLY A 467 -13.45 9.76 -56.40
N ILE A 468 -14.10 10.92 -56.28
CA ILE A 468 -13.71 11.98 -55.35
C ILE A 468 -14.85 12.30 -54.40
N VAL A 469 -14.53 12.36 -53.11
CA VAL A 469 -15.38 12.95 -52.06
C VAL A 469 -14.71 14.22 -51.57
N ALA A 470 -15.38 15.37 -51.61
CA ALA A 470 -14.84 16.60 -51.03
C ALA A 470 -15.47 16.91 -49.68
N GLU A 471 -14.63 17.10 -48.66
CA GLU A 471 -15.06 17.36 -47.29
C GLU A 471 -15.06 18.85 -46.94
N GLY A 472 -15.80 19.20 -45.88
CA GLY A 472 -15.83 20.58 -45.38
C GLY A 472 -16.46 21.58 -46.35
N VAL A 473 -17.40 21.15 -47.19
CA VAL A 473 -18.17 22.06 -48.05
C VAL A 473 -19.14 22.87 -47.20
N GLU A 474 -18.87 24.16 -47.03
CA GLU A 474 -19.66 25.07 -46.18
C GLU A 474 -20.40 26.14 -46.98
N THR A 475 -19.96 26.44 -48.21
CA THR A 475 -20.50 27.52 -49.04
C THR A 475 -20.93 27.04 -50.42
N GLN A 476 -21.92 27.72 -51.02
CA GLN A 476 -22.36 27.41 -52.38
C GLN A 476 -21.23 27.59 -53.41
N ALA A 477 -20.36 28.57 -53.22
CA ALA A 477 -19.22 28.80 -54.11
C ALA A 477 -18.23 27.61 -54.14
N GLN A 478 -17.98 26.98 -52.98
CA GLN A 478 -17.20 25.74 -52.90
C GLN A 478 -17.90 24.61 -53.65
N ALA A 479 -19.19 24.42 -53.41
CA ALA A 479 -19.99 23.38 -54.05
C ALA A 479 -20.00 23.52 -55.58
N ASP A 480 -20.21 24.74 -56.09
CA ASP A 480 -20.25 25.03 -57.53
C ASP A 480 -18.88 24.78 -58.19
N TYR A 481 -17.79 25.17 -57.51
CA TYR A 481 -16.43 24.91 -57.97
C TYR A 481 -16.17 23.40 -58.10
N LEU A 482 -16.48 22.63 -57.06
CA LEU A 482 -16.24 21.19 -57.02
C LEU A 482 -17.10 20.47 -58.07
N THR A 483 -18.35 20.88 -58.27
CA THR A 483 -19.22 20.35 -59.33
C THR A 483 -18.66 20.65 -60.73
N ALA A 484 -18.17 21.87 -60.98
CA ALA A 484 -17.59 22.23 -62.27
C ALA A 484 -16.35 21.39 -62.63
N HIS A 485 -15.67 20.84 -61.62
CA HIS A 485 -14.52 19.95 -61.77
C HIS A 485 -14.90 18.47 -61.68
N ASN A 486 -16.19 18.13 -61.78
CA ASN A 486 -16.72 16.77 -61.77
C ASN A 486 -16.38 15.96 -60.50
N VAL A 487 -16.27 16.62 -59.34
CA VAL A 487 -16.18 15.92 -58.06
C VAL A 487 -17.46 15.12 -57.81
N ASN A 488 -17.33 13.81 -57.56
CA ASN A 488 -18.46 12.88 -57.52
C ASN A 488 -19.38 13.11 -56.32
N PHE A 489 -18.80 13.38 -55.15
CA PHE A 489 -19.51 13.48 -53.89
C PHE A 489 -19.05 14.64 -53.04
N LEU A 490 -19.97 15.23 -52.29
CA LEU A 490 -19.72 16.38 -51.41
C LEU A 490 -20.24 16.10 -50.01
N GLN A 491 -19.46 16.50 -49.00
CA GLN A 491 -19.81 16.40 -47.60
C GLN A 491 -19.42 17.69 -46.87
N GLY A 492 -20.31 18.20 -46.03
CA GLY A 492 -20.02 19.40 -45.24
C GLY A 492 -21.26 20.06 -44.66
N TYR A 493 -21.04 21.13 -43.89
CA TYR A 493 -22.11 21.80 -43.16
C TYR A 493 -23.15 22.49 -44.05
N LEU A 494 -22.84 22.70 -45.34
CA LEU A 494 -23.82 23.14 -46.33
C LEU A 494 -24.97 22.14 -46.49
N TYR A 495 -24.69 20.84 -46.38
CA TYR A 495 -25.67 19.75 -46.59
C TYR A 495 -26.14 19.12 -45.29
N GLY A 496 -25.30 19.09 -44.27
CA GLY A 496 -25.68 18.59 -42.95
C GLY A 496 -24.50 18.45 -42.01
N LYS A 497 -24.72 18.80 -40.75
CA LYS A 497 -23.80 18.43 -39.66
C LYS A 497 -24.00 16.94 -39.33
N PRO A 498 -23.00 16.27 -38.74
CA PRO A 498 -23.20 14.95 -38.15
C PRO A 498 -24.38 14.97 -37.18
N MET A 499 -25.34 14.07 -37.37
CA MET A 499 -26.58 14.04 -36.59
C MET A 499 -26.90 12.64 -36.06
N PRO A 500 -27.67 12.51 -34.97
CA PRO A 500 -28.13 11.22 -34.46
C PRO A 500 -28.97 10.45 -35.49
N ALA A 501 -29.05 9.13 -35.34
CA ALA A 501 -29.80 8.26 -36.23
C ALA A 501 -31.26 8.69 -36.47
N ALA A 502 -31.96 9.12 -35.41
CA ALA A 502 -33.35 9.52 -35.50
C ALA A 502 -33.54 10.74 -36.43
N ASP A 503 -32.69 11.74 -36.27
CA ASP A 503 -32.71 12.97 -37.07
C ASP A 503 -32.30 12.68 -38.51
N PHE A 504 -31.24 11.87 -38.70
CA PHE A 504 -30.76 11.45 -40.01
C PHE A 504 -31.83 10.74 -40.81
N ILE A 505 -32.51 9.76 -40.22
CA ILE A 505 -33.52 9.00 -40.94
C ILE A 505 -34.76 9.84 -41.21
N SER A 506 -35.13 10.76 -40.31
CA SER A 506 -36.21 11.72 -40.58
C SER A 506 -35.87 12.61 -41.76
N ALA A 507 -34.65 13.14 -41.82
CA ALA A 507 -34.19 13.99 -42.93
C ALA A 507 -34.16 13.22 -44.26
N LEU A 508 -33.74 11.95 -44.23
CA LEU A 508 -33.65 11.10 -45.42
C LEU A 508 -35.02 10.83 -46.08
N THR A 509 -36.13 10.93 -45.34
CA THR A 509 -37.48 10.80 -45.93
C THR A 509 -37.98 12.06 -46.66
N HIS A 510 -37.28 13.19 -46.52
CA HIS A 510 -37.68 14.48 -47.08
C HIS A 510 -36.78 14.98 -48.23
N HIS A 511 -35.71 14.24 -48.55
CA HIS A 511 -34.76 14.51 -49.62
C HIS A 511 -34.80 13.40 -50.66
#